data_AF-A0A6N4WRV5-F1
#
_entry.id   AF-A0A6N4WRV5-F1
#
_cell.length_a   1.000
_cell.length_b   1.000
_cell.length_c   1.000
_cell.angle_alpha   90.00
_cell.angle_beta   90.00
_cell.angle_gamma   90.00
#
_symmetry.space_group_name_H-M   'P 1'
#
loop_
_entity.id
_entity.type
_entity.pdbx_description
1 polymer ?
#
loop_
_entity_poly.entity_id
_entity_poly.type
_entity_poly.pdbx_seq_one_letter_code
_entity_poly.pdbx_strand_id
1 'polypeptide(L)'
;MTAENPESNSQDTSPQKVDVVDILKANLRVQQDNEAPLDLQSRKSRKKRDYWLCLALVNVGLLIPFFVLEKNVLTATFSLAAMILFSAGFSWIMWQVVDDY
;
A
#
# COMPACT_ATOMS: atom_id res chain seq x y z
N MET A 1 -39.74 -2.24 57.11
CA MET A 1 -38.40 -1.61 57.18
C MET A 1 -37.42 -2.72 57.50
N THR A 2 -36.81 -3.30 56.48
CA THR A 2 -35.74 -4.29 56.62
C THR A 2 -34.74 -3.93 55.54
N ALA A 3 -33.62 -3.33 55.95
CA ALA A 3 -32.57 -2.90 55.05
C ALA A 3 -31.70 -4.12 54.71
N GLU A 4 -31.76 -4.56 53.46
CA GLU A 4 -30.85 -5.58 52.93
C GLU A 4 -29.50 -4.91 52.64
N ASN A 5 -28.48 -5.40 53.33
CA ASN A 5 -27.09 -4.99 53.21
C ASN A 5 -26.53 -5.56 51.89
N PRO A 6 -26.01 -4.74 50.95
CA PRO A 6 -25.37 -5.28 49.77
C PRO A 6 -24.01 -5.83 50.20
N GLU A 7 -23.87 -7.15 50.14
CA GLU A 7 -22.61 -7.85 50.31
C GLU A 7 -21.56 -7.23 49.37
N SER A 8 -20.55 -6.64 50.00
CA SER A 8 -19.31 -6.20 49.38
C SER A 8 -18.70 -7.39 48.63
N ASN A 9 -18.95 -7.46 47.31
CA ASN A 9 -18.25 -8.34 46.40
C ASN A 9 -16.80 -7.84 46.29
N SER A 10 -16.00 -8.22 47.28
CA SER A 10 -14.55 -8.08 47.29
C SER A 10 -14.01 -8.88 46.11
N GLN A 11 -13.93 -8.22 44.94
CA GLN A 11 -13.12 -8.71 43.84
C GLN A 11 -11.69 -8.80 44.35
N ASP A 12 -11.30 -10.02 44.65
CA ASP A 12 -9.94 -10.44 44.93
C ASP A 12 -9.07 -10.09 43.71
N THR A 13 -8.54 -8.87 43.69
CA THR A 13 -7.52 -8.44 42.72
C THR A 13 -6.17 -8.96 43.15
N SER A 14 -6.07 -10.26 43.41
CA SER A 14 -4.80 -10.95 43.32
C SER A 14 -4.38 -10.90 41.85
N PRO A 15 -3.17 -10.44 41.49
CA PRO A 15 -2.72 -10.46 40.11
C PRO A 15 -2.69 -11.91 39.68
N GLN A 16 -3.77 -12.36 39.06
CA GLN A 16 -3.86 -13.66 38.44
C GLN A 16 -2.60 -13.75 37.60
N LYS A 17 -1.74 -14.73 37.90
CA LYS A 17 -0.47 -14.92 37.21
C LYS A 17 -0.84 -15.35 35.80
N VAL A 18 -1.18 -14.37 34.97
CA VAL A 18 -1.59 -14.56 33.60
C VAL A 18 -0.35 -15.03 32.90
N ASP A 19 -0.29 -16.34 32.65
CA ASP A 19 0.80 -16.91 31.90
C ASP A 19 0.65 -16.44 30.46
N VAL A 20 1.45 -15.43 30.12
CA VAL A 20 1.48 -14.80 28.81
C VAL A 20 1.68 -15.86 27.72
N VAL A 21 2.38 -16.96 28.04
CA VAL A 21 2.60 -18.08 27.13
C VAL A 21 1.31 -18.80 26.79
N ASP A 22 0.39 -18.93 27.74
CA ASP A 22 -0.90 -19.60 27.52
C ASP A 22 -1.86 -18.73 26.70
N ILE A 23 -1.84 -17.41 26.93
CA ILE A 23 -2.58 -16.45 26.08
C ILE A 23 -2.05 -16.46 24.65
N LEU A 24 -0.73 -16.48 24.47
CA LEU A 24 -0.11 -16.56 23.14
C LEU A 24 -0.50 -17.84 22.42
N LYS A 25 -0.50 -18.99 23.10
CA LYS A 25 -0.94 -20.28 22.53
C LYS A 25 -2.43 -20.27 22.17
N ALA A 26 -3.26 -19.66 23.00
CA ALA A 26 -4.70 -19.52 22.73
C ALA A 26 -4.95 -18.63 21.50
N ASN A 27 -4.29 -17.48 21.40
CA ASN A 27 -4.40 -16.58 20.26
C ASN A 27 -3.82 -17.18 18.97
N LEU A 28 -2.74 -17.95 19.06
CA LEU A 28 -2.15 -18.65 17.91
C LEU A 28 -3.11 -19.71 17.33
N ARG A 29 -3.84 -20.43 18.19
CA ARG A 29 -4.89 -21.37 17.75
C ARG A 29 -6.04 -20.65 17.06
N VAL A 30 -6.50 -19.54 17.64
CA VAL A 30 -7.56 -18.72 17.04
C VAL A 30 -7.11 -18.11 15.70
N GLN A 31 -5.85 -17.68 15.59
CA GLN A 31 -5.27 -17.23 14.31
C GLN A 31 -5.24 -18.37 13.29
N GLN A 32 -4.83 -19.57 13.68
CA GLN A 32 -4.78 -20.71 12.77
C GLN A 32 -6.15 -21.14 12.24
N ASP A 33 -7.21 -20.95 13.03
CA ASP A 33 -8.59 -21.28 12.64
C ASP A 33 -9.30 -20.15 11.86
N ASN A 34 -8.86 -18.89 11.99
CA ASN A 34 -9.51 -17.73 11.38
C ASN A 34 -8.70 -17.02 10.28
N GLU A 35 -7.39 -17.24 10.23
CA GLU A 35 -6.54 -16.71 9.16
C GLU A 35 -6.61 -17.67 7.97
N ALA A 36 -7.40 -17.29 6.98
CA ALA A 36 -7.25 -17.85 5.64
C ALA A 36 -5.77 -17.71 5.24
N PRO A 37 -5.15 -18.75 4.63
CA PRO A 37 -3.76 -18.67 4.20
C PRO A 37 -3.59 -17.39 3.39
N LEU A 38 -2.68 -16.52 3.83
CA LEU A 38 -2.32 -15.31 3.12
C LEU A 38 -2.01 -15.71 1.69
N ASP A 39 -2.93 -15.37 0.78
CA ASP A 39 -2.77 -15.68 -0.64
C ASP A 39 -1.67 -14.74 -1.15
N LEU A 40 -0.42 -15.20 -1.01
CA LEU A 40 0.78 -14.62 -1.59
C LEU A 40 0.81 -14.84 -3.11
N GLN A 41 -0.34 -15.01 -3.76
CA GLN A 41 -0.44 -14.89 -5.21
C GLN A 41 0.00 -13.49 -5.59
N SER A 42 1.27 -13.41 -6.01
CA SER A 42 1.84 -12.31 -6.76
C SER A 42 0.79 -11.89 -7.80
N ARG A 43 0.16 -10.74 -7.55
CA ARG A 43 -0.89 -10.17 -8.41
C ARG A 43 -0.23 -9.65 -9.69
N LYS A 44 0.25 -10.57 -10.52
CA LYS A 44 1.38 -10.40 -11.46
C LYS A 44 1.04 -9.64 -12.75
N SER A 45 -0.06 -8.90 -12.86
CA SER A 45 -0.49 -8.39 -14.19
C SER A 45 -0.94 -6.94 -14.26
N ARG A 46 -1.44 -6.33 -13.17
CA ARG A 46 -2.00 -4.96 -13.28
C ARG A 46 -0.92 -3.87 -13.35
N LYS A 47 0.17 -4.05 -12.61
CA LYS A 47 1.28 -3.08 -12.51
C LYS A 47 1.89 -2.71 -13.87
N LYS A 48 2.10 -3.69 -14.76
CA LYS A 48 2.66 -3.46 -16.10
C LYS A 48 1.71 -2.70 -17.02
N ARG A 49 0.40 -2.95 -16.92
CA ARG A 49 -0.60 -2.26 -17.73
C ARG A 49 -0.74 -0.79 -17.31
N ASP A 50 -0.76 -0.54 -16.01
CA ASP A 50 -0.87 0.83 -15.48
C ASP A 50 0.39 1.65 -15.80
N TYR A 51 1.57 1.01 -15.76
CA TYR A 51 2.82 1.61 -16.24
C TYR A 51 2.75 2.04 -17.70
N TRP A 52 2.34 1.14 -18.60
CA TRP A 52 2.21 1.45 -20.03
C TRP A 52 1.13 2.51 -20.30
N LEU A 53 0.02 2.50 -19.56
CA LEU A 53 -1.02 3.52 -19.67
C LEU A 53 -0.52 4.89 -19.25
N CYS A 54 0.15 5.02 -18.10
CA CYS A 54 0.71 6.29 -17.65
C CYS A 54 1.79 6.82 -18.61
N LEU A 55 2.68 5.93 -19.07
CA LEU A 55 3.74 6.30 -20.01
C LEU A 55 3.16 6.77 -21.35
N ALA A 56 2.16 6.07 -21.89
CA ALA A 56 1.49 6.49 -23.12
C ALA A 56 0.73 7.81 -22.94
N LEU A 57 -0.02 7.97 -21.84
CA LEU A 57 -0.82 9.17 -21.57
C LEU A 57 0.04 10.43 -21.50
N VAL A 58 1.15 10.38 -20.76
CA VAL A 58 2.01 11.54 -20.55
C VAL A 58 2.79 11.88 -21.82
N ASN A 59 3.30 10.88 -22.54
CA ASN A 59 4.00 11.12 -23.80
C ASN A 59 3.07 11.69 -24.88
N VAL A 60 1.82 11.23 -24.96
CA VAL A 60 0.81 11.84 -25.86
C VAL A 60 0.53 13.28 -25.46
N GLY A 61 0.42 13.58 -24.15
CA GLY A 61 0.26 14.95 -23.66
C GLY A 61 1.43 15.87 -24.04
N LEU A 62 2.66 15.35 -24.00
CA LEU A 62 3.89 16.05 -24.39
C LEU A 62 4.01 16.30 -25.90
N LEU A 63 3.33 15.51 -26.74
CA LEU A 63 3.28 15.74 -28.18
C LEU A 63 2.34 16.90 -28.55
N ILE A 64 1.35 17.23 -27.73
CA ILE A 64 0.43 18.35 -28.00
C ILE A 64 1.18 19.69 -28.18
N PRO A 65 2.02 20.15 -27.25
CA PRO A 65 2.78 21.39 -27.45
C PRO A 65 3.78 21.28 -28.60
N PHE A 66 4.30 20.10 -28.90
CA PHE A 66 5.18 19.87 -30.05
C PHE A 66 4.48 20.18 -31.38
N PHE A 67 3.25 19.70 -31.58
CA PHE A 67 2.47 19.96 -32.80
C PHE A 67 1.90 21.39 -32.86
N VAL A 68 1.49 21.96 -31.72
CA VAL A 68 0.87 23.30 -31.69
C VAL A 68 1.92 24.41 -31.84
N LEU A 69 3.13 24.23 -31.30
CA LEU A 69 4.21 25.23 -31.33
C LEU A 69 5.30 24.88 -32.34
N GLU A 70 4.98 24.11 -33.38
CA GLU A 70 5.87 23.52 -34.39
C GLU A 70 6.99 24.44 -34.93
N LYS A 71 6.79 25.76 -34.93
CA LYS A 71 7.77 26.74 -35.42
C LYS A 71 8.88 27.07 -34.43
N ASN A 72 8.80 26.63 -33.19
CA ASN A 72 9.75 26.99 -32.14
C ASN A 72 10.65 25.80 -31.79
N VAL A 73 11.88 25.82 -32.33
CA VAL A 73 12.90 24.77 -32.11
C VAL A 73 13.17 24.58 -30.62
N LEU A 74 13.08 25.64 -29.82
CA LEU A 74 13.25 25.58 -28.37
C LEU A 74 12.16 24.73 -27.70
N THR A 75 10.91 24.87 -28.15
CA THR A 75 9.79 24.09 -27.62
C THR A 75 9.88 22.62 -28.05
N ALA A 76 10.35 22.37 -29.27
CA ALA A 76 10.56 21.02 -29.77
C ALA A 76 11.65 20.27 -28.96
N THR A 77 12.81 20.89 -28.74
CA THR A 77 13.90 20.28 -27.96
C THR A 77 13.53 20.12 -26.49
N PHE A 78 12.81 21.09 -25.90
CA PHE A 78 12.36 21.00 -24.52
C PHE A 78 11.32 19.88 -24.33
N SER A 79 10.37 19.74 -25.26
CA SER A 79 9.38 18.65 -25.22
C SER A 79 10.05 17.29 -25.35
N LEU A 80 11.03 17.14 -26.25
CA LEU A 80 11.80 15.91 -26.41
C LEU A 80 12.60 15.56 -25.14
N ALA A 81 13.28 16.55 -24.55
CA ALA A 81 14.04 16.37 -23.32
C ALA A 81 13.14 15.97 -22.14
N ALA A 82 11.99 16.64 -22.00
CA ALA A 82 10.99 16.31 -20.99
C ALA A 82 10.44 14.89 -21.18
N MET A 83 10.21 14.46 -22.43
CA MET A 83 9.76 13.11 -22.77
C MET A 83 10.75 12.04 -22.29
N ILE A 84 12.05 12.25 -22.54
CA ILE A 84 13.12 11.34 -22.15
C ILE A 84 13.27 11.31 -20.62
N LEU A 85 13.35 12.47 -19.98
CA LEU A 85 13.52 12.58 -18.53
C LEU A 85 12.32 11.98 -17.78
N PHE A 86 11.09 12.26 -18.23
CA PHE A 86 9.89 11.68 -17.66
C PHE A 86 9.90 10.16 -17.83
N SER A 87 10.17 9.67 -19.04
CA SER A 87 10.20 8.22 -19.31
C SER A 87 11.25 7.50 -18.45
N ALA A 88 12.46 8.05 -18.35
CA ALA A 88 13.53 7.48 -17.54
C ALA A 88 13.23 7.53 -16.04
N GLY A 89 12.77 8.68 -15.53
CA GLY A 89 12.42 8.85 -14.11
C GLY A 89 11.22 7.99 -13.71
N PHE A 90 10.19 7.92 -14.55
CA PHE A 90 9.03 7.08 -14.29
C PHE A 90 9.38 5.59 -14.36
N SER A 91 10.21 5.18 -15.33
CA SER A 91 10.77 3.81 -15.36
C SER A 91 11.53 3.48 -14.08
N TRP A 92 12.38 4.40 -13.62
CA TRP A 92 13.16 4.24 -12.41
C TRP A 92 12.28 4.08 -11.17
N ILE A 93 11.30 4.97 -10.98
CA ILE A 93 10.36 4.93 -9.85
C ILE A 93 9.54 3.64 -9.88
N MET A 94 9.04 3.25 -11.05
CA MET A 94 8.27 2.01 -11.18
C MET A 94 9.13 0.79 -10.80
N TRP A 95 10.41 0.77 -11.20
CA TRP A 95 11.26 -0.37 -10.94
C TRP A 95 11.82 -0.40 -9.51
N GLN A 96 12.11 0.75 -8.89
CA GLN A 96 12.61 0.80 -7.51
C GLN A 96 11.50 0.71 -6.47
N VAL A 97 10.35 1.36 -6.70
CA VAL A 97 9.29 1.46 -5.68
C VAL A 97 8.25 0.37 -5.82
N VAL A 98 7.92 -0.05 -7.06
CA VAL A 98 6.81 -0.99 -7.29
C VAL A 98 7.26 -2.45 -7.37
N ASP A 99 8.56 -2.71 -7.56
CA ASP A 99 9.12 -4.07 -7.48
C ASP A 99 9.30 -4.54 -6.02
N ASP A 100 9.50 -3.60 -5.08
CA ASP A 100 9.64 -3.87 -3.63
C ASP A 100 8.30 -4.05 -2.87
N TYR A 101 7.16 -3.86 -3.55
CA TYR A 101 5.79 -4.04 -3.00
C TYR A 101 5.08 -5.25 -3.60
#